data_AF-A0A2D7PPH0-F1
#
_entry.id   AF-A0A2D7PPH0-F1
#
_cell.length_a   1.000
_cell.length_b   1.000
_cell.length_c   1.000
_cell.angle_alpha   90.00
_cell.angle_beta   90.00
_cell.angle_gamma   90.00
#
_symmetry.space_group_name_H-M   'P 1'
#
loop_
_entity.id
_entity.type
_entity.pdbx_description
1 polymer ?
#
loop_
_entity_poly.entity_id
_entity_poly.type
_entity_poly.pdbx_seq_one_letter_code
_entity_poly.pdbx_strand_id
1 'polypeptide(L)'
;MSEERTQADLVAFAESRGGRLLTETYGGWGEPHRWVCGREHEFRASPRLLIDGGYWCPECLPTVDDASGWDWDFHAEVDPMLARFHMGRRSSS
;
A
#
# COMPACT_ATOMS: atom_id res chain seq x y z
N MET A 1 10.80 27.22 16.78
CA MET A 1 10.87 25.99 17.59
C MET A 1 10.84 24.85 16.60
N SER A 2 12.02 24.44 16.13
CA SER A 2 12.13 23.44 15.07
C SER A 2 12.00 22.07 15.73
N GLU A 3 10.89 21.37 15.47
CA GLU A 3 10.69 20.01 15.93
C GLU A 3 11.66 19.09 15.15
N GLU A 4 12.84 18.87 15.72
CA GLU A 4 13.82 17.93 15.19
C GLU A 4 13.28 16.51 15.41
N ARG A 5 12.54 16.00 14.42
CA ARG A 5 12.07 14.61 14.41
C ARG A 5 13.29 13.69 14.34
N THR A 6 13.40 12.78 15.31
CA THR A 6 14.52 11.84 15.45
C THR A 6 14.08 10.41 15.18
N GLN A 7 15.03 9.48 15.12
CA GLN A 7 14.76 8.05 14.97
C GLN A 7 13.79 7.51 16.03
N ALA A 8 13.82 8.04 17.26
CA ALA A 8 12.95 7.59 18.33
C ALA A 8 11.45 7.85 18.01
N ASP A 9 11.15 8.95 17.33
CA ASP A 9 9.79 9.28 16.88
C ASP A 9 9.29 8.26 15.85
N LEU A 10 10.16 7.84 14.94
CA LEU A 10 9.87 6.79 13.96
C LEU A 10 9.60 5.44 14.64
N VAL A 11 10.41 5.07 15.63
CA VAL A 11 10.23 3.84 16.39
C VAL A 11 8.88 3.85 17.12
N ALA A 12 8.57 4.93 17.83
CA ALA A 12 7.30 5.09 18.54
C ALA A 12 6.09 5.02 17.57
N PHE A 13 6.22 5.62 16.38
CA PHE A 13 5.21 5.51 15.34
C PHE A 13 5.04 4.07 14.85
N ALA A 14 6.14 3.35 14.63
CA ALA A 14 6.08 1.95 14.23
C ALA A 14 5.40 1.08 15.28
N GLU A 15 5.78 1.23 16.54
CA GLU A 15 5.19 0.47 17.66
C GLU A 15 3.71 0.78 17.84
N SER A 16 3.29 2.04 17.69
CA SER A 16 1.88 2.46 17.70
C SER A 16 1.05 1.77 16.62
N ARG A 17 1.67 1.45 15.47
CA ARG A 17 1.06 0.69 14.36
C ARG A 17 1.26 -0.83 14.49
N GLY A 18 1.86 -1.31 15.58
CA GLY A 18 2.18 -2.71 15.82
C GLY A 18 3.33 -3.25 14.96
N GLY A 19 4.11 -2.38 14.33
CA GLY A 19 5.31 -2.71 13.57
C GLY A 19 6.61 -2.34 14.28
N ARG A 20 7.74 -2.41 13.56
CA ARG A 20 9.07 -2.01 14.05
C ARG A 20 9.87 -1.32 12.94
N LEU A 21 10.78 -0.44 13.34
CA LEU A 21 11.76 0.15 12.43
C LEU A 21 12.98 -0.77 12.35
N LEU A 22 13.41 -1.12 11.14
CA LEU A 22 14.63 -1.92 10.90
C LEU A 22 15.85 -1.07 10.56
N THR A 23 15.63 0.19 10.19
CA THR A 23 16.73 1.12 9.93
C THR A 23 17.43 1.51 11.24
N GLU A 24 18.75 1.31 11.27
CA GLU A 24 19.63 1.73 12.36
C GLU A 24 20.06 3.20 12.25
N THR A 25 20.11 3.76 11.03
CA THR A 25 20.60 5.13 10.78
C THR A 25 19.49 6.05 10.28
N TYR A 26 19.17 7.09 11.04
CA TYR A 26 18.21 8.11 10.61
C TYR A 26 18.78 9.01 9.50
N GLY A 27 18.48 8.69 8.24
CA GLY A 27 18.80 9.51 7.06
C GLY A 27 17.90 10.75 6.85
N GLY A 28 16.86 10.92 7.66
CA GLY A 28 15.96 12.08 7.59
C GLY A 28 14.54 11.75 7.12
N TRP A 29 13.69 12.80 7.05
CA TRP A 29 12.24 12.68 6.89
C TRP A 29 11.79 12.22 5.49
N GLY A 30 12.52 12.64 4.45
CA GLY A 30 12.24 12.27 3.06
C GLY A 30 12.96 11.01 2.61
N GLU A 31 13.93 10.55 3.39
CA GLU A 31 14.75 9.40 3.03
C GLU A 31 13.97 8.09 3.27
N PRO A 32 14.12 7.07 2.42
CA PRO A 32 13.42 5.80 2.60
C PRO A 32 14.09 4.98 3.71
N HIS A 33 13.32 4.59 4.71
CA HIS A 33 13.76 3.71 5.80
C HIS A 33 13.14 2.32 5.64
N ARG A 34 13.74 1.30 6.26
CA ARG A 34 13.18 -0.06 6.31
C ARG A 34 12.27 -0.21 7.52
N TRP A 35 11.09 -0.78 7.28
CA TRP A 35 10.06 -0.99 8.28
C TRP A 35 9.53 -2.41 8.17
N VAL A 36 9.07 -2.93 9.29
CA VAL A 36 8.31 -4.18 9.36
C VAL A 36 6.96 -3.89 9.99
N CYS A 37 5.85 -4.30 9.36
CA CYS A 37 4.53 -4.17 9.97
C CYS A 37 4.27 -5.29 10.97
N GLY A 38 3.17 -5.22 11.74
CA GLY A 38 2.78 -6.29 12.67
C GLY A 38 2.43 -7.64 12.02
N ARG A 39 2.33 -7.68 10.68
CA ARG A 39 2.18 -8.90 9.88
C ARG A 39 3.51 -9.42 9.30
N GLU A 40 4.63 -8.90 9.79
CA GLU A 40 5.98 -9.25 9.34
C GLU A 40 6.29 -8.89 7.87
N HIS A 41 5.45 -8.11 7.20
CA HIS A 41 5.79 -7.55 5.89
C HIS A 41 6.90 -6.50 6.02
N GLU A 42 8.00 -6.72 5.31
CA GLU A 42 9.15 -5.82 5.25
C GLU A 42 9.03 -4.90 4.03
N PHE A 43 9.06 -3.59 4.23
CA PHE A 43 8.93 -2.62 3.15
C PHE A 43 9.80 -1.38 3.38
N ARG A 44 10.11 -0.68 2.28
CA ARG A 44 10.85 0.57 2.31
C ARG A 44 9.94 1.75 2.02
N ALA A 45 9.90 2.70 2.95
CA ALA A 45 9.09 3.89 2.81
C ALA A 45 9.69 5.06 3.62
N SER A 46 9.44 6.27 3.15
CA SER A 46 9.86 7.48 3.84
C SER A 46 8.86 7.86 4.95
N PRO A 47 9.31 8.34 6.12
CA PRO A 47 8.48 8.84 7.21
C PRO A 47 7.44 9.84 6.75
N ARG A 48 7.83 10.71 5.81
CA ARG A 48 6.91 11.65 5.15
C ARG A 48 5.72 10.92 4.54
N LEU A 49 5.93 9.89 3.73
CA LEU A 49 4.83 9.15 3.10
C LEU A 49 3.99 8.42 4.14
N LEU A 50 4.64 7.89 5.19
CA LEU A 50 3.94 7.08 6.18
C LEU A 50 3.08 7.89 7.16
N ILE A 51 3.64 9.00 7.65
CA ILE A 51 3.07 9.83 8.70
C ILE A 51 2.21 10.95 8.09
N ASP A 52 2.70 11.64 7.06
CA ASP A 52 1.98 12.72 6.38
C ASP A 52 0.99 12.14 5.34
N GLY A 53 1.42 11.12 4.59
CA GLY A 53 0.59 10.48 3.56
C GLY A 53 -0.41 9.45 4.10
N GLY A 54 -0.29 9.01 5.36
CA GLY A 54 -1.18 8.04 5.98
C GLY A 54 -1.07 6.60 5.44
N TYR A 55 -0.16 6.35 4.51
CA TYR A 55 0.12 5.00 4.00
C TYR A 55 0.95 4.24 5.04
N TRP A 56 0.62 2.99 5.33
CA TRP A 56 1.43 2.21 6.29
C TRP A 56 2.22 1.12 5.61
N CYS A 57 1.56 0.16 4.99
CA CYS A 57 2.23 -0.97 4.36
C CYS A 57 1.46 -1.35 3.08
N PRO A 58 2.16 -1.52 1.94
CA PRO A 58 1.53 -1.81 0.65
C PRO A 58 0.88 -3.20 0.61
N GLU A 59 1.46 -4.18 1.30
CA GLU A 59 0.83 -5.49 1.46
C GLU A 59 -0.36 -5.45 2.42
N CYS A 60 -0.35 -4.51 3.37
CA CYS A 60 -1.45 -4.35 4.31
C CYS A 60 -2.66 -3.62 3.72
N LEU A 61 -2.37 -2.63 2.88
CA LEU A 61 -3.35 -1.85 2.12
C LEU A 61 -3.04 -2.09 0.64
N PRO A 62 -3.57 -3.18 0.06
CA PRO A 62 -3.49 -3.34 -1.38
C PRO A 62 -4.17 -2.12 -2.00
N THR A 63 -3.39 -1.29 -2.68
CA THR A 63 -3.97 -0.35 -3.64
C THR A 63 -4.72 -1.21 -4.63
N VAL A 64 -5.94 -0.81 -4.98
CA VAL A 64 -6.80 -1.49 -5.95
C VAL A 64 -6.20 -1.59 -7.37
N ASP A 65 -4.88 -1.39 -7.52
CA ASP A 65 -4.10 -1.45 -8.75
C ASP A 65 -3.45 -2.82 -9.01
N ASP A 66 -3.54 -3.78 -8.07
CA ASP A 66 -3.48 -5.21 -8.43
C ASP A 66 -4.81 -5.69 -9.06
N ALA A 67 -5.66 -4.74 -9.48
CA ALA A 67 -6.67 -4.96 -10.50
C ALA A 67 -6.05 -5.04 -11.93
N SER A 68 -5.07 -5.92 -12.12
CA SER A 68 -5.09 -6.79 -13.31
C SER A 68 -5.95 -8.03 -13.05
N GLY A 69 -7.04 -7.84 -12.31
CA GLY A 69 -7.99 -8.86 -11.88
C GLY A 69 -9.45 -8.40 -11.94
N TRP A 70 -9.77 -7.30 -12.64
CA TRP A 70 -11.14 -7.14 -13.13
C TRP A 70 -11.29 -7.99 -14.40
N ASP A 71 -11.51 -9.28 -14.17
CA ASP A 71 -11.92 -10.21 -15.20
C ASP A 71 -13.37 -9.89 -15.57
N TRP A 72 -13.52 -8.97 -16.53
CA TRP A 72 -14.82 -8.58 -17.08
C TRP A 72 -15.59 -9.77 -17.66
N ASP A 73 -14.89 -10.84 -18.04
CA ASP A 73 -15.46 -12.08 -18.56
C ASP A 73 -16.26 -12.81 -17.45
N PHE A 74 -15.63 -13.07 -16.29
CA PHE A 74 -16.26 -13.70 -15.13
C PHE A 74 -17.46 -12.91 -14.59
N HIS A 75 -17.36 -11.58 -14.53
CA HIS A 75 -18.45 -10.75 -14.00
C HIS A 75 -19.66 -10.61 -14.95
N ALA A 76 -19.45 -10.74 -16.26
CA ALA A 76 -20.54 -10.72 -17.24
C ALA A 76 -21.41 -11.99 -17.19
N GLU A 77 -20.85 -13.12 -16.75
CA GLU A 77 -21.57 -14.38 -16.60
C GLU A 77 -22.49 -14.42 -15.36
N VAL A 78 -22.07 -13.81 -14.26
CA VAL A 78 -22.78 -13.90 -12.96
C VAL A 78 -23.85 -12.81 -12.76
N ASP A 79 -23.76 -11.68 -13.47
CA ASP A 79 -24.69 -10.57 -13.31
C ASP A 79 -25.45 -10.26 -14.61
N PRO A 80 -26.76 -10.59 -14.71
CA PRO A 80 -27.56 -10.38 -15.92
C PRO A 80 -27.78 -8.90 -16.26
N MET A 81 -27.54 -7.99 -15.31
CA MET A 81 -27.58 -6.56 -15.58
C MET A 81 -26.29 -6.05 -16.24
N LEU A 82 -25.14 -6.71 -16.08
CA LEU A 82 -23.88 -6.31 -16.70
C LEU A 82 -23.65 -6.93 -18.09
N ALA A 83 -24.29 -8.06 -18.39
CA ALA A 83 -24.24 -8.71 -19.72
C ALA A 83 -24.61 -7.78 -20.89
N ARG A 84 -25.49 -6.79 -20.66
CA ARG A 84 -25.94 -5.84 -21.69
C ARG A 84 -24.87 -4.86 -22.17
N PHE A 85 -23.77 -4.71 -21.43
CA PHE A 85 -22.67 -3.77 -21.73
C PHE A 85 -21.40 -4.45 -22.27
N HIS A 86 -21.37 -5.79 -22.37
CA HIS A 86 -20.28 -6.49 -23.04
C HIS A 86 -20.35 -6.25 -24.54
N MET A 87 -19.56 -5.30 -25.04
CA MET A 87 -19.41 -5.06 -26.47
C MET A 87 -18.48 -6.14 -27.04
N GLY A 88 -19.07 -7.31 -27.32
CA GLY A 88 -18.36 -8.47 -27.84
C GLY A 88 -17.52 -8.09 -29.06
N ARG A 89 -16.20 -8.32 -28.96
CA ARG A 89 -15.34 -8.36 -30.13
C ARG A 89 -15.83 -9.54 -30.97
N ARG A 90 -16.62 -9.25 -32.01
CA ARG A 90 -17.10 -10.26 -32.97
C ARG A 90 -15.90 -11.10 -33.43
N SER A 91 -15.84 -12.32 -32.94
CA SER A 91 -14.96 -13.37 -33.42
C SER A 91 -15.86 -14.40 -34.08
N SER A 92 -16.02 -14.29 -35.39
CA SER A 92 -16.66 -15.28 -36.27
C SER A 92 -16.20 -14.92 -37.69
N SER A 93 -15.64 -15.78 -38.53
CA SER A 93 -15.15 -17.17 -38.47
C SER A 93 -14.11 -17.29 -39.58
#